data_AF-A0A356ZZ29-F1
#
_entry.id   AF-A0A356ZZ29-F1
#
_cell.length_a   1.000
_cell.length_b   1.000
_cell.length_c   1.000
_cell.angle_alpha   90.00
_cell.angle_beta   90.00
_cell.angle_gamma   90.00
#
_symmetry.space_group_name_H-M   'P 1'
#
loop_
_entity.id
_entity.type
_entity.pdbx_description
1 polymer ?
#
loop_
_entity_poly.entity_id
_entity_poly.type
_entity_poly.pdbx_seq_one_letter_code
_entity_poly.pdbx_strand_id
1 'polypeptide(L)'
;MERQAFVFGAAMMTRERDFKLKVYPMLTMAILFPLIMMVNASPHHLMQGLSSSHWYLSIYFLGLVIPSAVVMMQSSQYYKAAWIYQTTPLPSSALLHKGVLKACLGRLILPVYLVETVIFIAIFGPGIWMNLIVAYAATWLLAVIAVLAAPQNLPFSVPYQMAQQRQTYLFFLFGALSLGFAAIQYAASLVPFGLYGYFVVLVIVTAWSWRKVFGIPASVQ
;
A
#
# COMPACT_ATOMS: atom_id res chain seq x y z
N MET A 1 -4.89 21.99 -6.49
CA MET A 1 -5.75 20.88 -6.07
C MET A 1 -4.98 19.64 -5.64
N GLU A 2 -4.23 18.94 -6.50
CA GLU A 2 -3.52 17.70 -6.08
C GLU A 2 -2.57 17.91 -4.88
N ARG A 3 -1.80 19.02 -4.88
CA ARG A 3 -0.96 19.41 -3.74
C ARG A 3 -1.76 19.72 -2.46
N GLN A 4 -2.93 20.35 -2.60
CA GLN A 4 -3.79 20.66 -1.44
C GLN A 4 -4.44 19.39 -0.89
N ALA A 5 -4.89 18.48 -1.76
CA ALA A 5 -5.38 17.16 -1.38
C ALA A 5 -4.30 16.33 -0.68
N PHE A 6 -3.05 16.40 -1.16
CA PHE A 6 -1.91 15.77 -0.48
C PHE A 6 -1.67 16.34 0.92
N VAL A 7 -1.62 17.68 1.05
CA VAL A 7 -1.42 18.34 2.36
C VAL A 7 -2.57 18.02 3.30
N PHE A 8 -3.81 18.03 2.81
CA PHE A 8 -5.00 17.68 3.56
C PHE A 8 -4.96 16.23 4.06
N GLY A 9 -4.72 15.26 3.17
CA GLY A 9 -4.63 13.84 3.55
C GLY A 9 -3.52 13.61 4.56
N ALA A 10 -2.36 14.25 4.36
CA ALA A 10 -1.24 14.18 5.28
C ALA A 10 -1.53 14.79 6.67
N ALA A 11 -2.26 15.91 6.72
CA ALA A 11 -2.68 16.52 7.98
C ALA A 11 -3.69 15.63 8.71
N MET A 12 -4.63 15.01 7.99
CA MET A 12 -5.60 14.10 8.59
C MET A 12 -4.94 12.86 9.19
N MET A 13 -3.96 12.24 8.50
CA MET A 13 -3.22 11.07 9.01
C MET A 13 -2.50 11.32 10.34
N THR A 14 -2.10 12.57 10.62
CA THR A 14 -1.37 12.93 11.84
C THR A 14 -2.29 13.50 12.93
N ARG A 15 -3.44 14.06 12.57
CA ARG A 15 -4.39 14.70 13.50
C ARG A 15 -5.48 13.74 13.97
N GLU A 16 -6.00 12.89 13.10
CA GLU A 16 -7.08 11.94 13.44
C GLU A 16 -6.56 10.88 14.42
N ARG A 17 -7.13 10.87 15.62
CA ARG A 17 -6.76 9.93 16.68
C ARG A 17 -7.07 8.49 16.26
N ASP A 18 -8.22 8.26 15.66
CA ASP A 18 -8.63 6.93 15.21
C ASP A 18 -7.77 6.39 14.08
N PHE A 19 -7.31 7.26 13.18
CA PHE A 19 -6.35 6.87 12.16
C PHE A 19 -5.07 6.35 12.80
N LYS A 20 -4.51 7.10 13.76
CA LYS A 20 -3.30 6.68 14.49
C LYS A 20 -3.51 5.38 15.26
N LEU A 21 -4.63 5.25 15.98
CA LEU A 21 -4.91 4.07 16.79
C LEU A 21 -5.17 2.80 15.98
N LYS A 22 -5.62 2.91 14.72
CA LYS A 22 -5.90 1.75 13.87
C LYS A 22 -4.77 1.43 12.90
N VAL A 23 -4.21 2.45 12.25
CA VAL A 23 -3.26 2.26 11.14
C VAL A 23 -1.84 2.08 11.64
N TYR A 24 -1.42 2.76 12.71
CA TYR A 24 -0.02 2.69 13.16
C TYR A 24 0.29 1.32 13.78
N PRO A 25 -0.57 0.73 14.63
CA PRO A 25 -0.37 -0.64 15.08
C PRO A 25 -0.32 -1.65 13.93
N MET A 26 -1.15 -1.48 12.88
CA MET A 26 -1.12 -2.34 11.70
C MET A 26 0.20 -2.21 10.92
N LEU A 27 0.76 -1.01 10.79
CA LEU A 27 2.07 -0.81 10.16
C LEU A 27 3.19 -1.46 10.97
N THR A 28 3.17 -1.31 12.29
CA THR A 28 4.13 -2.00 13.17
C THR A 28 4.04 -3.51 13.00
N MET A 29 2.83 -4.07 12.96
CA MET A 29 2.63 -5.49 12.69
C MET A 29 3.12 -5.89 11.31
N ALA A 30 2.95 -5.06 10.28
CA ALA A 30 3.46 -5.37 8.95
C ALA A 30 4.99 -5.37 8.86
N ILE A 31 5.69 -4.60 9.69
CA ILE A 31 7.15 -4.67 9.81
C ILE A 31 7.58 -5.90 10.60
N LEU A 32 6.93 -6.17 11.74
CA LEU A 32 7.35 -7.23 12.65
C LEU A 32 6.98 -8.62 12.14
N PHE A 33 5.84 -8.78 11.48
CA PHE A 33 5.31 -10.08 11.10
C PHE A 33 6.22 -10.84 10.12
N PRO A 34 6.75 -10.23 9.03
CA PRO A 34 7.76 -10.85 8.17
C PRO A 34 8.98 -11.36 8.95
N LEU A 35 9.47 -10.54 9.89
CA LEU A 35 10.64 -10.87 10.71
C LEU A 35 10.34 -12.04 11.66
N ILE A 36 9.19 -12.02 12.32
CA ILE A 36 8.74 -13.09 13.22
C ILE A 36 8.58 -14.40 12.44
N MET A 37 7.93 -14.36 11.26
CA MET A 37 7.76 -15.55 10.42
C MET A 37 9.10 -16.13 10.00
N MET A 38 10.04 -15.27 9.58
CA MET A 38 11.38 -15.70 9.19
C MET A 38 12.13 -16.40 10.34
N VAL A 39 12.09 -15.82 11.56
CA VAL A 39 12.75 -16.40 12.74
C VAL A 39 12.12 -17.74 13.13
N ASN A 40 10.79 -17.85 13.10
CA ASN A 40 10.09 -19.07 13.48
C ASN A 40 10.19 -20.19 12.45
N ALA A 41 10.24 -19.86 11.15
CA ALA A 41 10.27 -20.86 10.10
C ALA A 41 11.65 -21.52 9.94
N SER A 42 12.71 -20.89 10.44
CA SER A 42 14.06 -21.42 10.28
C SER A 42 14.96 -21.11 11.49
N PRO A 43 14.60 -21.57 12.70
CA PRO A 43 15.36 -21.29 13.92
C PRO A 43 16.81 -21.81 13.86
N HIS A 44 17.05 -22.87 13.08
CA HIS A 44 18.39 -23.46 12.89
C HIS A 44 19.23 -22.76 11.79
N HIS A 45 18.60 -22.09 10.81
CA HIS A 45 19.31 -21.42 9.70
C HIS A 45 19.75 -19.97 10.02
N LEU A 46 19.30 -19.39 11.13
CA LEU A 46 19.81 -18.10 11.62
C LEU A 46 21.34 -18.13 11.82
N MET A 47 21.91 -19.31 12.12
CA MET A 47 23.34 -19.52 12.35
C MET A 47 24.12 -19.97 11.09
N GLN A 48 23.45 -20.43 10.03
CA GLN A 48 24.10 -20.96 8.81
C GLN A 48 23.94 -20.07 7.57
N GLY A 49 23.33 -18.89 7.73
CA GLY A 49 23.21 -17.89 6.67
C GLY A 49 21.82 -17.87 6.02
N LEU A 50 21.02 -16.86 6.35
CA LEU A 50 19.73 -16.56 5.71
C LEU A 50 19.87 -16.01 4.29
N SER A 51 21.10 -15.66 3.87
CA SER A 51 21.42 -15.02 2.59
C SER A 51 20.95 -15.79 1.35
N SER A 52 20.81 -17.11 1.45
CA SER A 52 20.40 -17.98 0.33
C SER A 52 18.90 -18.30 0.34
N SER A 53 18.14 -17.81 1.32
CA SER A 53 16.71 -18.13 1.45
C SER A 53 15.83 -17.10 0.75
N HIS A 54 14.68 -17.54 0.21
CA HIS A 54 13.70 -16.67 -0.45
C HIS A 54 12.78 -15.93 0.54
N TRP A 55 13.13 -15.91 1.83
CA TRP A 55 12.35 -15.23 2.87
C TRP A 55 12.25 -13.71 2.66
N TYR A 56 13.09 -13.12 1.81
CA TYR A 56 12.94 -11.72 1.38
C TYR A 56 11.59 -11.43 0.69
N LEU A 57 10.89 -12.45 0.17
CA LEU A 57 9.53 -12.29 -0.41
C LEU A 57 8.47 -11.98 0.66
N SER A 58 8.77 -12.17 1.94
CA SER A 58 7.87 -11.80 3.04
C SER A 58 7.60 -10.30 3.11
N ILE A 59 8.38 -9.44 2.42
CA ILE A 59 8.09 -8.01 2.29
C ILE A 59 6.70 -7.71 1.69
N TYR A 60 6.13 -8.66 0.95
CA TYR A 60 4.78 -8.56 0.40
C TYR A 60 3.67 -8.54 1.47
N PHE A 61 3.96 -8.88 2.73
CA PHE A 61 3.02 -8.70 3.85
C PHE A 61 2.63 -7.23 4.04
N LEU A 62 3.48 -6.27 3.65
CA LEU A 62 3.13 -4.85 3.65
C LEU A 62 1.91 -4.58 2.74
N GLY A 63 1.68 -5.40 1.71
CA GLY A 63 0.51 -5.36 0.84
C GLY A 63 -0.82 -5.51 1.56
N LEU A 64 -0.86 -6.18 2.72
CA LEU A 64 -2.07 -6.33 3.56
C LEU A 64 -2.50 -5.03 4.23
N VAL A 65 -1.56 -4.10 4.46
CA VAL A 65 -1.87 -2.81 5.12
C VAL A 65 -2.46 -1.82 4.15
N ILE A 66 -2.11 -1.91 2.87
CA ILE A 66 -2.55 -1.01 1.80
C ILE A 66 -4.07 -0.81 1.77
N PRO A 67 -4.92 -1.85 1.68
CA PRO A 67 -6.37 -1.65 1.63
C PRO A 67 -6.92 -1.05 2.92
N SER A 68 -6.36 -1.43 4.08
CA SER A 68 -6.75 -0.89 5.37
C SER A 68 -6.43 0.61 5.46
N ALA A 69 -5.26 1.03 4.99
CA ALA A 69 -4.88 2.43 4.91
C ALA A 69 -5.80 3.22 3.95
N VAL A 70 -6.13 2.64 2.79
CA VAL A 70 -7.06 3.25 1.82
C VAL A 70 -8.47 3.42 2.38
N VAL A 71 -9.03 2.39 3.04
CA VAL A 71 -10.36 2.46 3.66
C VAL A 71 -10.37 3.43 4.85
N MET A 72 -9.30 3.47 5.65
CA MET A 72 -9.17 4.42 6.76
C MET A 72 -9.06 5.87 6.28
N MET A 73 -8.50 6.13 5.10
CA MET A 73 -8.55 7.47 4.49
C MET A 73 -9.95 7.89 4.05
N GLN A 74 -10.87 6.93 3.83
CA GLN A 74 -12.28 7.22 3.52
C GLN A 74 -13.14 7.35 4.79
N SER A 75 -12.62 6.96 5.94
CA SER A 75 -13.38 6.87 7.20
C SER A 75 -12.94 7.95 8.19
N SER A 76 -13.89 8.66 8.80
CA SER A 76 -13.59 9.64 9.86
C SER A 76 -14.60 9.53 11.01
N GLN A 77 -14.17 9.84 12.23
CA GLN A 77 -15.06 10.03 13.37
C GLN A 77 -16.01 11.22 13.13
N TYR A 78 -15.51 12.22 12.40
CA TYR A 78 -16.25 13.41 12.01
C TYR A 78 -16.82 13.26 10.58
N TYR A 79 -17.30 12.08 10.20
CA TYR A 79 -17.90 11.85 8.87
C TYR A 79 -19.02 12.85 8.54
N LYS A 80 -19.74 13.36 9.57
CA LYS A 80 -20.74 14.41 9.41
C LYS A 80 -20.16 15.74 8.94
N ALA A 81 -18.91 16.05 9.26
CA ALA A 81 -18.19 17.24 8.79
C ALA A 81 -17.83 17.19 7.29
N ALA A 82 -18.05 16.05 6.62
CA ALA A 82 -17.96 15.94 5.17
C ALA A 82 -18.97 16.85 4.44
N TRP A 83 -19.96 17.43 5.14
CA TRP A 83 -20.84 18.48 4.59
C TRP A 83 -20.05 19.66 4.00
N ILE A 84 -18.85 19.96 4.53
CA ILE A 84 -17.97 21.03 4.02
C ILE A 84 -17.57 20.76 2.56
N TYR A 85 -17.49 19.50 2.13
CA TYR A 85 -17.23 19.17 0.73
C TYR A 85 -18.38 19.56 -0.21
N GLN A 86 -19.61 19.68 0.30
CA GLN A 86 -20.78 20.12 -0.49
C GLN A 86 -20.79 21.63 -0.69
N THR A 87 -20.21 22.39 0.24
CA THR A 87 -20.14 23.86 0.19
C THR A 87 -18.83 24.39 -0.40
N THR A 88 -17.82 23.53 -0.57
CA THR A 88 -16.54 23.91 -1.17
C THR A 88 -16.56 23.58 -2.66
N PRO A 89 -16.24 24.52 -3.57
CA PRO A 89 -16.14 24.22 -5.00
C PRO A 89 -14.97 23.27 -5.25
N LEU A 90 -15.24 21.96 -5.30
CA LEU A 90 -14.28 20.91 -5.61
C LEU A 90 -14.39 20.56 -7.10
N PRO A 91 -13.40 20.93 -7.93
CA PRO A 91 -13.49 20.76 -9.37
C PRO A 91 -13.39 19.29 -9.85
N SER A 92 -12.89 18.35 -9.02
CA SER A 92 -13.10 16.91 -9.26
C SER A 92 -12.76 16.01 -8.05
N SER A 93 -13.61 15.02 -7.78
CA SER A 93 -13.36 13.97 -6.78
C SER A 93 -12.12 13.13 -7.11
N ALA A 94 -11.85 12.89 -8.40
CA ALA A 94 -10.69 12.12 -8.86
C ALA A 94 -9.35 12.74 -8.46
N LEU A 95 -9.20 14.08 -8.56
CA LEU A 95 -7.98 14.78 -8.13
C LEU A 95 -7.77 14.74 -6.61
N LEU A 96 -8.86 14.70 -5.85
CA LEU A 96 -8.84 14.57 -4.39
C LEU A 96 -8.34 13.18 -3.97
N HIS A 97 -8.94 12.11 -4.52
CA HIS A 97 -8.50 10.73 -4.26
C HIS A 97 -7.04 10.51 -4.68
N LYS A 98 -6.64 11.04 -5.83
CA LYS A 98 -5.25 10.96 -6.32
C LYS A 98 -4.25 11.59 -5.34
N GLY A 99 -4.54 12.79 -4.83
CA GLY A 99 -3.67 13.50 -3.91
C GLY A 99 -3.59 12.83 -2.53
N VAL A 100 -4.72 12.33 -2.02
CA VAL A 100 -4.80 11.61 -0.74
C VAL A 100 -4.08 10.25 -0.82
N LEU A 101 -4.25 9.50 -1.91
CA LEU A 101 -3.51 8.25 -2.14
C LEU A 101 -2.00 8.49 -2.19
N LYS A 102 -1.55 9.53 -2.89
CA LYS A 102 -0.12 9.91 -2.91
C LYS A 102 0.40 10.32 -1.54
N ALA A 103 -0.42 10.97 -0.71
CA ALA A 103 -0.04 11.27 0.67
C ALA A 103 0.16 9.99 1.48
N CYS A 104 -0.72 9.00 1.33
CA CYS A 104 -0.57 7.70 1.98
C CYS A 104 0.70 6.99 1.56
N LEU A 105 0.91 6.88 0.24
CA LEU A 105 2.08 6.20 -0.29
C LEU A 105 3.37 6.91 0.13
N GLY A 106 3.42 8.23 0.03
CA GLY A 106 4.64 9.01 0.30
C GLY A 106 4.94 9.22 1.79
N ARG A 107 3.94 9.41 2.65
CA ARG A 107 4.15 9.71 4.08
C ARG A 107 3.96 8.54 5.02
N LEU A 108 3.32 7.46 4.58
CA LEU A 108 3.00 6.33 5.44
C LEU A 108 3.68 5.05 4.96
N ILE A 109 3.43 4.64 3.71
CA ILE A 109 3.95 3.37 3.18
C ILE A 109 5.44 3.47 2.86
N LEU A 110 5.88 4.56 2.22
CA LEU A 110 7.28 4.74 1.82
C LEU A 110 8.26 4.70 3.01
N PRO A 111 8.05 5.46 4.12
CA PRO A 111 8.97 5.39 5.27
C PRO A 111 9.05 3.98 5.86
N VAL A 112 7.92 3.29 5.99
CA VAL A 112 7.87 1.92 6.50
C VAL A 112 8.60 0.95 5.57
N TYR A 113 8.35 1.06 4.27
CA TYR A 113 9.02 0.26 3.25
C TYR A 113 10.54 0.46 3.27
N LEU A 114 11.01 1.71 3.45
CA LEU A 114 12.44 2.01 3.54
C LEU A 114 13.09 1.38 4.78
N VAL A 115 12.41 1.43 5.93
CA VAL A 115 12.89 0.76 7.16
C VAL A 115 13.00 -0.75 6.93
N GLU A 116 11.97 -1.36 6.35
CA GLU A 116 11.95 -2.79 6.04
C GLU A 116 13.03 -3.18 5.02
N THR A 117 13.24 -2.35 3.99
CA THR A 117 14.31 -2.49 2.99
C THR A 117 15.69 -2.52 3.66
N VAL A 118 15.97 -1.59 4.57
CA VAL A 118 17.26 -1.54 5.29
C VAL A 118 17.47 -2.82 6.12
N ILE A 119 16.43 -3.25 6.84
CA ILE A 119 16.47 -4.48 7.65
C ILE A 119 16.72 -5.70 6.74
N PHE A 120 16.04 -5.79 5.61
CA PHE A 120 16.17 -6.93 4.69
C PHE A 120 17.55 -6.94 4.01
N ILE A 121 18.09 -5.79 3.61
CA ILE A 121 19.46 -5.71 3.08
C ILE A 121 20.48 -6.14 4.15
N ALA A 122 20.27 -5.76 5.42
CA ALA A 122 21.15 -6.19 6.50
C ALA A 122 21.13 -7.71 6.74
N ILE A 123 19.99 -8.36 6.52
CA ILE A 123 19.81 -9.81 6.75
C ILE A 123 20.23 -10.66 5.55
N PHE A 124 19.78 -10.30 4.34
CA PHE A 124 19.96 -11.07 3.11
C PHE A 124 21.14 -10.59 2.26
N GLY A 125 21.71 -9.43 2.59
CA GLY A 125 22.79 -8.79 1.85
C GLY A 125 22.30 -7.86 0.73
N PRO A 126 23.20 -7.09 0.12
CA PRO A 126 22.85 -6.10 -0.90
C PRO A 126 22.34 -6.72 -2.21
N GLY A 127 22.58 -8.02 -2.46
CA GLY A 127 22.19 -8.69 -3.70
C GLY A 127 20.68 -8.71 -3.98
N ILE A 128 19.83 -8.55 -2.96
CA ILE A 128 18.37 -8.52 -3.12
C ILE A 128 17.80 -7.15 -3.52
N TRP A 129 18.64 -6.13 -3.77
CA TRP A 129 18.18 -4.77 -4.07
C TRP A 129 17.13 -4.71 -5.20
N MET A 130 17.30 -5.50 -6.27
CA MET A 130 16.33 -5.55 -7.37
C MET A 130 15.00 -6.17 -6.93
N ASN A 131 15.05 -7.20 -6.09
CA ASN A 131 13.84 -7.82 -5.54
C ASN A 131 13.02 -6.81 -4.70
N LEU A 132 13.71 -5.91 -3.98
CA LEU A 132 13.07 -4.85 -3.21
C LEU A 132 12.47 -3.80 -4.15
N ILE A 133 13.19 -3.35 -5.18
CA ILE A 133 12.62 -2.40 -6.16
C ILE A 133 11.36 -2.96 -6.84
N VAL A 134 11.38 -4.23 -7.23
CA VAL A 134 10.22 -4.93 -7.82
C VAL A 134 9.05 -4.98 -6.84
N ALA A 135 9.31 -5.39 -5.59
CA ALA A 135 8.28 -5.43 -4.55
C ALA A 135 7.68 -4.04 -4.28
N TYR A 136 8.51 -3.00 -4.23
CA TYR A 136 8.05 -1.61 -4.10
C TYR A 136 7.15 -1.21 -5.27
N ALA A 137 7.53 -1.53 -6.51
CA ALA A 137 6.68 -1.27 -7.68
C ALA A 137 5.32 -1.99 -7.58
N ALA A 138 5.29 -3.22 -7.05
CA ALA A 138 4.05 -3.94 -6.83
C ALA A 138 3.17 -3.28 -5.75
N THR A 139 3.75 -2.66 -4.71
CA THR A 139 2.95 -1.91 -3.70
C THR A 139 2.15 -0.76 -4.33
N TRP A 140 2.70 -0.08 -5.33
CA TRP A 140 1.98 0.97 -6.06
C TRP A 140 0.79 0.41 -6.82
N LEU A 141 0.96 -0.73 -7.50
CA LEU A 141 -0.12 -1.38 -8.21
C LEU A 141 -1.23 -1.85 -7.26
N LEU A 142 -0.85 -2.48 -6.14
CA LEU A 142 -1.78 -2.87 -5.08
C LEU A 142 -2.55 -1.66 -4.53
N ALA A 143 -1.91 -0.50 -4.38
CA ALA A 143 -2.58 0.72 -3.93
C ALA A 143 -3.62 1.24 -4.92
N VAL A 144 -3.35 1.14 -6.23
CA VAL A 144 -4.35 1.47 -7.27
C VAL A 144 -5.51 0.47 -7.23
N ILE A 145 -5.23 -0.83 -7.11
CA ILE A 145 -6.27 -1.87 -6.97
C ILE A 145 -7.10 -1.62 -5.70
N ALA A 146 -6.48 -1.14 -4.61
CA ALA A 146 -7.18 -0.87 -3.36
C ALA A 146 -8.18 0.27 -3.50
N VAL A 147 -7.82 1.33 -4.25
CA VAL A 147 -8.77 2.41 -4.56
C VAL A 147 -9.90 1.93 -5.46
N LEU A 148 -9.64 1.03 -6.41
CA LEU A 148 -10.67 0.44 -7.27
C LEU A 148 -11.62 -0.51 -6.53
N ALA A 149 -11.10 -1.29 -5.58
CA ALA A 149 -11.88 -2.22 -4.78
C ALA A 149 -12.63 -1.54 -3.63
N ALA A 150 -12.16 -0.37 -3.20
CA ALA A 150 -12.86 0.48 -2.26
C ALA A 150 -14.03 1.20 -2.95
N PRO A 151 -15.14 1.50 -2.22
CA PRO A 151 -16.21 2.30 -2.78
C PRO A 151 -15.69 3.69 -3.16
N GLN A 152 -16.23 4.29 -4.22
CA GLN A 152 -15.87 5.66 -4.64
C GLN A 152 -16.52 6.74 -3.76
N ASN A 153 -16.45 6.54 -2.45
CA ASN A 153 -16.91 7.52 -1.46
C ASN A 153 -15.85 8.60 -1.28
N LEU A 154 -16.28 9.83 -1.06
CA LEU A 154 -15.37 10.92 -0.76
C LEU A 154 -14.46 10.57 0.45
N PRO A 155 -13.19 10.99 0.47
CA PRO A 155 -12.32 10.78 1.62
C PRO A 155 -12.99 11.31 2.91
N PHE A 156 -12.86 10.57 4.01
CA PHE A 156 -13.41 10.92 5.33
C PHE A 156 -14.94 11.12 5.41
N SER A 157 -15.73 10.39 4.61
CA SER A 157 -17.20 10.51 4.55
C SER A 157 -17.98 9.31 5.11
N VAL A 158 -17.31 8.20 5.42
CA VAL A 158 -17.97 6.94 5.81
C VAL A 158 -17.79 6.66 7.32
N PRO A 159 -18.85 6.21 8.03
CA PRO A 159 -18.74 5.79 9.42
C PRO A 159 -17.95 4.47 9.55
N TYR A 160 -17.15 4.35 10.62
CA TYR A 160 -16.24 3.21 10.82
C TYR A 160 -16.91 1.83 10.88
N GLN A 161 -18.16 1.72 11.34
CA GLN A 161 -18.88 0.44 11.43
C GLN A 161 -19.11 -0.21 10.05
N MET A 162 -19.41 0.59 9.03
CA MET A 162 -19.56 0.09 7.65
C MET A 162 -18.22 -0.23 6.98
N ALA A 163 -17.11 0.32 7.50
CA ALA A 163 -15.77 0.03 7.02
C ALA A 163 -15.27 -1.34 7.48
N GLN A 164 -15.69 -1.83 8.65
CA GLN A 164 -15.11 -3.01 9.29
C GLN A 164 -15.44 -4.34 8.59
N GLN A 165 -16.69 -4.57 8.18
CA GLN A 165 -17.05 -5.80 7.46
C GLN A 165 -16.36 -5.89 6.10
N ARG A 166 -16.22 -4.76 5.41
CA ARG A 166 -15.50 -4.67 4.13
C ARG A 166 -14.00 -4.83 4.30
N GLN A 167 -13.43 -4.33 5.40
CA GLN A 167 -12.02 -4.45 5.72
C GLN A 167 -11.59 -5.92 5.80
N THR A 168 -12.41 -6.81 6.38
CA THR A 168 -12.13 -8.25 6.42
C THR A 168 -12.05 -8.87 5.03
N TYR A 169 -13.02 -8.57 4.15
CA TYR A 169 -12.99 -9.07 2.77
C TYR A 169 -11.76 -8.57 2.00
N LEU A 170 -11.46 -7.28 2.11
CA LEU A 170 -10.29 -6.69 1.47
C LEU A 170 -8.98 -7.24 2.02
N PHE A 171 -8.90 -7.57 3.31
CA PHE A 171 -7.73 -8.21 3.90
C PHE A 171 -7.44 -9.57 3.23
N PHE A 172 -8.45 -10.43 3.09
CA PHE A 172 -8.28 -11.72 2.42
C PHE A 172 -7.94 -11.58 0.93
N LEU A 173 -8.64 -10.69 0.22
CA LEU A 173 -8.36 -10.41 -1.19
C LEU A 173 -6.92 -9.92 -1.39
N PHE A 174 -6.47 -8.97 -0.58
CA PHE A 174 -5.12 -8.43 -0.66
C PHE A 174 -4.06 -9.41 -0.18
N GLY A 175 -4.39 -10.33 0.72
CA GLY A 175 -3.51 -11.44 1.07
C GLY A 175 -3.28 -12.37 -0.12
N ALA A 176 -4.35 -12.76 -0.81
CA ALA A 176 -4.25 -13.57 -2.02
C ALA A 176 -3.47 -12.86 -3.13
N LEU A 177 -3.75 -11.56 -3.36
CA LEU A 177 -3.00 -10.77 -4.34
C LEU A 177 -1.53 -10.68 -3.98
N SER A 178 -1.20 -10.32 -2.73
CA SER A 178 0.19 -10.18 -2.28
C SER A 178 0.98 -11.48 -2.43
N LEU A 179 0.37 -12.62 -2.11
CA LEU A 179 0.95 -13.94 -2.34
C LEU A 179 1.12 -14.25 -3.83
N GLY A 180 0.16 -13.86 -4.68
CA GLY A 180 0.27 -13.96 -6.13
C GLY A 180 1.43 -13.13 -6.71
N PHE A 181 1.59 -11.87 -6.27
CA PHE A 181 2.73 -11.03 -6.66
C PHE A 181 4.07 -11.64 -6.20
N ALA A 182 4.14 -12.15 -4.97
CA ALA A 182 5.33 -12.83 -4.46
C ALA A 182 5.68 -14.08 -5.29
N ALA A 183 4.67 -14.89 -5.68
CA ALA A 183 4.87 -16.07 -6.52
C ALA A 183 5.35 -15.71 -7.93
N ILE A 184 4.79 -14.66 -8.54
CA ILE A 184 5.24 -14.17 -9.85
C ILE A 184 6.67 -13.63 -9.76
N GLN A 185 7.00 -12.87 -8.71
CA GLN A 185 8.37 -12.38 -8.50
C GLN A 185 9.35 -13.55 -8.32
N TYR A 186 8.96 -14.58 -7.54
CA TYR A 186 9.76 -15.79 -7.39
C TYR A 186 9.99 -16.47 -8.76
N ALA A 187 8.94 -16.70 -9.54
CA ALA A 187 9.05 -17.27 -10.88
C ALA A 187 9.95 -16.42 -11.80
N ALA A 188 9.84 -15.10 -11.75
CA ALA A 188 10.67 -14.17 -12.50
C ALA A 188 12.14 -14.20 -12.05
N SER A 189 12.42 -14.53 -10.80
CA SER A 189 13.79 -14.67 -10.27
C SER A 189 14.50 -15.93 -10.76
N LEU A 190 13.76 -16.95 -11.24
CA LEU A 190 14.32 -18.19 -11.79
C LEU A 190 14.90 -17.99 -13.20
N VAL A 191 14.45 -16.96 -13.92
CA VAL A 191 14.88 -16.66 -15.28
C VAL A 191 15.95 -15.56 -15.26
N PRO A 192 17.08 -15.72 -15.97
CA PRO A 192 18.05 -14.64 -16.13
C PRO A 192 17.38 -13.37 -16.65
N PHE A 193 17.62 -12.23 -15.99
CA PHE A 193 16.99 -10.93 -16.27
C PHE A 193 15.45 -10.88 -16.09
N GLY A 194 14.79 -11.95 -15.63
CA GLY A 194 13.33 -12.00 -15.48
C GLY A 194 12.78 -10.94 -14.51
N LEU A 195 13.52 -10.61 -13.44
CA LEU A 195 13.16 -9.52 -12.52
C LEU A 195 13.09 -8.14 -13.20
N TYR A 196 13.98 -7.86 -14.15
CA TYR A 196 13.97 -6.59 -14.89
C TYR A 196 12.76 -6.52 -15.82
N GLY A 197 12.44 -7.62 -16.51
CA GLY A 197 11.24 -7.71 -17.34
C GLY A 197 9.96 -7.53 -16.50
N TYR A 198 9.91 -8.20 -15.35
CA TYR A 198 8.77 -8.07 -14.44
C TYR A 198 8.62 -6.65 -13.87
N PHE A 199 9.72 -6.00 -13.51
CA PHE A 199 9.71 -4.58 -13.10
C PHE A 199 9.11 -3.68 -14.19
N VAL A 200 9.55 -3.84 -15.44
CA VAL A 200 9.03 -3.05 -16.57
C VAL A 200 7.53 -3.27 -16.74
N VAL A 201 7.07 -4.53 -16.67
CA VAL A 201 5.64 -4.86 -16.73
C VAL A 201 4.87 -4.18 -15.59
N LEU A 202 5.35 -4.26 -14.35
CA LEU A 202 4.72 -3.61 -13.21
C LEU A 202 4.61 -2.10 -13.40
N VAL A 203 5.65 -1.43 -13.88
CA VAL A 203 5.63 0.02 -14.12
C VAL A 203 4.63 0.38 -15.21
N ILE A 204 4.59 -0.36 -16.32
CA ILE A 204 3.66 -0.11 -17.43
C ILE A 204 2.22 -0.31 -16.97
N VAL A 205 1.92 -1.43 -16.32
CA VAL A 205 0.57 -1.74 -15.82
C VAL A 205 0.14 -0.73 -14.77
N THR A 206 1.04 -0.34 -13.86
CA THR A 206 0.74 0.68 -12.85
C THR A 206 0.46 2.03 -13.50
N ALA A 207 1.27 2.47 -14.46
CA ALA A 207 1.06 3.73 -15.16
C ALA A 207 -0.25 3.73 -15.96
N TRP A 208 -0.58 2.62 -16.62
CA TRP A 208 -1.82 2.45 -17.36
C TRP A 208 -3.04 2.47 -16.44
N SER A 209 -3.02 1.67 -15.37
CA SER A 209 -4.09 1.65 -14.37
C SER A 209 -4.24 3.02 -13.72
N TRP A 210 -3.15 3.69 -13.34
CA TRP A 210 -3.20 5.04 -12.78
C TRP A 210 -3.89 6.05 -13.70
N ARG A 211 -3.59 5.99 -15.02
CA ARG A 211 -4.27 6.83 -16.02
C ARG A 211 -5.75 6.46 -16.16
N LYS A 212 -6.12 5.18 -16.09
CA LYS A 212 -7.54 4.77 -16.17
C LYS A 212 -8.33 5.20 -14.94
N VAL A 213 -7.77 5.05 -13.75
CA VAL A 213 -8.45 5.40 -12.49
C VAL A 213 -8.55 6.91 -12.29
N PHE A 214 -7.50 7.67 -12.63
CA PHE A 214 -7.42 9.11 -12.30
C PHE A 214 -7.39 10.03 -13.52
N GLY A 215 -7.40 9.50 -14.75
CA GLY A 215 -7.22 10.26 -15.99
C GLY A 215 -8.50 10.55 -16.75
N ILE A 216 -9.65 10.63 -16.08
CA ILE A 216 -10.86 11.23 -16.67
C ILE A 216 -10.88 12.71 -16.25
N PRO A 217 -10.48 13.66 -17.12
CA PRO A 217 -10.92 15.04 -16.96
C PRO A 217 -12.43 15.07 -17.15
N ALA A 218 -13.11 15.81 -16.27
CA ALA A 218 -14.53 16.09 -16.38
C ALA A 218 -14.86 16.57 -17.79
N SER A 219 -15.45 15.71 -18.61
CA SER A 219 -16.31 16.17 -19.69
C SER A 219 -17.54 16.75 -19.02
N VAL A 220 -17.55 18.07 -18.98
CA VAL A 220 -18.69 18.99 -18.83
C VAL A 220 -20.03 18.31 -19.18
N GLN A 221 -20.86 18.06 -18.16
CA GLN A 221 -22.26 18.52 -17.99
C GLN A 221 -22.87 17.83 -16.77
#